data_AF-A0A7S0LVD2-F1
#
_entry.id   AF-A0A7S0LVD2-F1
#
_cell.length_a   1.000
_cell.length_b   1.000
_cell.length_c   1.000
_cell.angle_alpha   90.00
_cell.angle_beta   90.00
_cell.angle_gamma   90.00
#
_symmetry.space_group_name_H-M   'P 1'
#
loop_
_entity.id
_entity.type
_entity.pdbx_description
1 polymer ?
#
loop_
_entity_poly.entity_id
_entity_poly.type
_entity_poly.pdbx_seq_one_letter_code
_entity_poly.pdbx_strand_id
1 'polypeptide(L)'
;GGEACGLQLRLGRKLKGVPGKWELRQHKQVDQRFGGIVSNARAAGTLLAVGRVGESVPESPQEGRTFVSRDGGSTWREAADVATVFDLADQGTVAVLADNVVATSELRYSIDGGVSFSACRFSDDLVEVKDVVSDPNATSPTLILHGQVAGSGSGMGYSLDFAGLFPRTCSDPDLAGDSGSDFEVWRPSAGPPGLVPALSEGCELGRQVDYVRRRPDANCAVGRAFAGATVARDCPCSLSDYECDFCFERHDEHPADRPALANRTAPGFQVAGSGPGSCHRTCGQEHPDGPPECEGGGGTYLRSRGYRKIDGDTCRG
;
A
#
# COMPACT_ATOMS: atom_id res chain seq x y z
N GLY A 1 9.46 35.23 -2.46
CA GLY A 1 10.31 34.41 -1.57
C GLY A 1 9.44 33.99 -0.42
N GLY A 2 9.14 32.70 -0.30
CA GLY A 2 8.13 32.19 0.64
C GLY A 2 8.72 31.90 2.02
N GLU A 3 8.57 32.84 2.96
CA GLU A 3 8.90 32.64 4.39
C GLU A 3 7.67 32.24 5.22
N ALA A 4 6.49 32.09 4.61
CA ALA A 4 5.22 32.03 5.33
C ALA A 4 4.97 30.75 6.17
N CYS A 5 5.84 29.73 6.10
CA CYS A 5 5.52 28.40 6.64
C CYS A 5 6.48 27.86 7.70
N GLY A 6 7.50 28.62 8.12
CA GLY A 6 8.59 28.07 8.97
C GLY A 6 9.42 26.96 8.29
N LEU A 7 9.13 26.65 7.02
CA LEU A 7 9.86 25.73 6.16
C LEU A 7 10.99 26.48 5.47
N GLN A 8 12.16 25.84 5.33
CA GLN A 8 13.20 26.39 4.47
C GLN A 8 12.89 26.04 3.01
N LEU A 9 12.41 27.03 2.26
CA LEU A 9 12.13 26.91 0.84
C LEU A 9 13.33 27.39 0.01
N ARG A 10 13.87 26.52 -0.85
CA ARG A 10 14.91 26.91 -1.81
C ARG A 10 14.38 26.81 -3.23
N LEU A 11 14.44 27.92 -3.96
CA LEU A 11 14.02 27.99 -5.36
C LEU A 11 15.11 27.41 -6.27
N GLY A 12 14.79 26.35 -7.01
CA GLY A 12 15.65 25.79 -8.04
C GLY A 12 15.36 26.42 -9.40
N ARG A 13 16.37 26.99 -10.08
CA ARG A 13 16.27 27.31 -11.51
C ARG A 13 16.51 26.06 -12.34
N LYS A 14 15.83 25.97 -13.49
CA LYS A 14 15.94 24.87 -14.47
C LYS A 14 17.41 24.54 -14.80
N LEU A 15 17.91 23.42 -14.31
CA LEU A 15 19.12 22.80 -14.84
C LEU A 15 18.74 22.07 -16.13
N LYS A 16 19.37 22.42 -17.26
CA LYS A 16 19.32 21.60 -18.48
C LYS A 16 20.12 20.32 -18.21
N GLY A 17 19.47 19.29 -17.67
CA GLY A 17 20.03 17.96 -17.45
C GLY A 17 19.32 16.92 -18.31
N VAL A 18 20.07 15.92 -18.78
CA VAL A 18 19.53 14.73 -19.45
C VAL A 18 18.71 13.95 -18.41
N PRO A 19 17.51 13.42 -18.74
CA PRO A 19 16.70 12.68 -17.78
C PRO A 19 17.48 11.49 -17.22
N GLY A 20 17.80 11.54 -15.92
CA GLY A 20 18.31 10.37 -15.21
C GLY A 20 17.19 9.34 -15.09
N LYS A 21 17.50 8.06 -15.31
CA LYS A 21 16.61 6.95 -14.98
C LYS A 21 16.37 6.93 -13.47
N TRP A 22 15.22 7.41 -13.02
CA TRP A 22 14.72 7.24 -11.64
C TRP A 22 13.86 5.97 -11.58
N GLU A 23 14.46 4.78 -11.76
CA GLU A 23 13.68 3.54 -11.73
C GLU A 23 13.45 3.05 -10.28
N LEU A 24 12.21 2.56 -10.06
CA LEU A 24 11.58 2.00 -8.84
C LEU A 24 10.92 3.00 -7.88
N ARG A 25 9.82 3.62 -8.33
CA ARG A 25 8.72 4.09 -7.47
C ARG A 25 7.49 3.24 -7.73
N GLN A 26 6.85 2.68 -6.70
CA GLN A 26 5.61 1.94 -6.86
C GLN A 26 4.40 2.87 -6.81
N HIS A 27 4.23 3.71 -7.83
CA HIS A 27 2.92 4.27 -8.14
C HIS A 27 2.14 3.16 -8.86
N LYS A 28 1.29 2.42 -8.14
CA LYS A 28 0.36 1.51 -8.83
C LYS A 28 -0.68 2.35 -9.54
N GLN A 29 -0.56 2.46 -10.87
CA GLN A 29 -1.53 3.16 -11.71
C GLN A 29 -2.81 2.34 -11.76
N VAL A 30 -3.85 2.83 -11.10
CA VAL A 30 -5.20 2.25 -11.17
C VAL A 30 -6.00 2.95 -12.28
N ASP A 31 -5.68 4.22 -12.58
CA ASP A 31 -6.20 5.02 -13.70
C ASP A 31 -5.22 6.19 -13.98
N GLN A 32 -4.88 6.46 -15.23
CA GLN A 32 -3.94 7.54 -15.60
C GLN A 32 -4.40 8.94 -15.16
N ARG A 33 -5.71 9.11 -14.90
CA ARG A 33 -6.31 10.40 -14.50
C ARG A 33 -6.04 10.77 -13.05
N PHE A 34 -5.86 9.80 -12.15
CA PHE A 34 -5.90 10.02 -10.70
C PHE A 34 -4.55 9.82 -9.99
N GLY A 35 -3.46 9.67 -10.75
CA GLY A 35 -2.17 9.30 -10.19
C GLY A 35 -2.16 7.86 -9.66
N GLY A 36 -1.01 7.41 -9.15
CA GLY A 36 -0.91 6.12 -8.49
C GLY A 36 -1.06 6.23 -6.97
N ILE A 37 -1.36 5.10 -6.32
CA ILE A 37 -1.26 4.97 -4.86
C ILE A 37 0.22 5.13 -4.47
N VAL A 38 0.50 5.99 -3.48
CA VAL A 38 1.86 6.13 -2.91
C VAL A 38 1.95 5.32 -1.63
N SER A 39 3.02 4.52 -1.57
CA SER A 39 3.44 3.78 -0.39
C SER A 39 4.96 3.70 -0.37
N ASN A 40 5.55 3.50 0.80
CA ASN A 40 6.99 3.28 0.93
C ASN A 40 7.25 2.20 1.98
N ALA A 41 8.20 1.29 1.72
CA ALA A 41 8.55 0.22 2.65
C ALA A 41 9.07 0.74 4.01
N ARG A 42 9.61 1.96 4.06
CA ARG A 42 10.00 2.66 5.30
C ARG A 42 8.83 3.32 6.02
N ALA A 43 7.74 3.61 5.31
CA ALA A 43 6.52 4.23 5.84
C ALA A 43 5.44 3.16 6.09
N ALA A 44 5.75 2.15 6.90
CA ALA A 44 4.91 0.97 7.09
C ALA A 44 3.47 1.34 7.50
N GLY A 45 2.50 0.84 6.73
CA GLY A 45 1.08 1.08 6.93
C GLY A 45 0.55 2.39 6.34
N THR A 46 1.42 3.33 5.95
CA THR A 46 1.00 4.62 5.39
C THR A 46 0.78 4.52 3.88
N LEU A 47 -0.44 4.83 3.45
CA LEU A 47 -0.84 4.89 2.04
C LEU A 47 -1.47 6.26 1.75
N LEU A 48 -1.19 6.80 0.56
CA LEU A 48 -1.90 7.96 0.02
C LEU A 48 -2.50 7.61 -1.33
N ALA A 49 -3.74 8.02 -1.56
CA ALA A 49 -4.47 7.72 -2.78
C ALA A 49 -5.49 8.81 -3.12
N VAL A 50 -5.78 8.99 -4.41
CA VAL A 50 -6.95 9.75 -4.87
C VAL A 50 -8.12 8.78 -5.07
N GLY A 51 -9.30 9.16 -4.61
CA GLY A 51 -10.53 8.37 -4.77
C GLY A 51 -11.79 9.18 -4.54
N ARG A 52 -12.92 8.50 -4.34
CA ARG A 52 -14.21 9.09 -3.95
C ARG A 52 -14.90 8.15 -2.96
N VAL A 53 -15.66 8.72 -2.03
CA VAL A 53 -16.65 7.96 -1.25
C VAL A 53 -17.93 7.80 -2.08
N GLY A 54 -18.22 6.57 -2.53
CA GLY A 54 -19.42 6.30 -3.33
C GLY A 54 -19.35 4.94 -4.03
N GLU A 55 -20.36 4.65 -4.85
CA GLU A 55 -20.47 3.39 -5.59
C GLU A 55 -19.66 3.37 -6.89
N SER A 56 -19.18 4.53 -7.35
CA SER A 56 -18.41 4.69 -8.58
C SER A 56 -17.11 5.44 -8.36
N VAL A 57 -16.11 5.09 -9.18
CA VAL A 57 -14.84 5.80 -9.31
C VAL A 57 -15.12 7.21 -9.86
N PRO A 58 -14.38 8.25 -9.45
CA PRO A 58 -14.53 9.58 -10.04
C PRO A 58 -14.33 9.56 -11.56
N GLU A 59 -15.13 10.34 -12.29
CA GLU A 59 -15.05 10.39 -13.75
C GLU A 59 -13.99 11.40 -14.22
N SER A 60 -13.70 12.39 -13.39
CA SER A 60 -12.69 13.40 -13.62
C SER A 60 -11.87 13.73 -12.34
N PRO A 61 -10.62 14.20 -12.47
CA PRO A 61 -9.78 14.59 -11.33
C PRO A 61 -10.45 15.60 -10.38
N GLN A 62 -11.31 16.47 -10.89
CA GLN A 62 -12.05 17.48 -10.12
C GLN A 62 -12.98 16.87 -9.07
N GLU A 63 -13.45 15.64 -9.31
CA GLU A 63 -14.35 14.95 -8.40
C GLU A 63 -13.61 13.96 -7.48
N GLY A 64 -12.30 13.87 -7.63
CA GLY A 64 -11.41 13.09 -6.78
C GLY A 64 -11.09 13.86 -5.50
N ARG A 65 -10.91 13.11 -4.43
CA ARG A 65 -10.43 13.56 -3.13
C ARG A 65 -9.19 12.76 -2.76
N THR A 66 -8.25 13.37 -2.03
CA THR A 66 -7.08 12.64 -1.54
C THR A 66 -7.33 12.10 -0.16
N PHE A 67 -7.02 10.81 0.03
CA PHE A 67 -7.16 10.07 1.27
C PHE A 67 -5.82 9.55 1.76
N VAL A 68 -5.72 9.38 3.07
CA VAL A 68 -4.60 8.75 3.75
C VAL A 68 -5.08 7.55 4.56
N SER A 69 -4.33 6.46 4.53
CA SER A 69 -4.44 5.34 5.46
C SER A 69 -3.14 5.23 6.25
N ARG A 70 -3.23 4.80 7.51
CA ARG A 70 -2.06 4.52 8.38
C ARG A 70 -2.04 3.05 8.85
N ASP A 71 -2.93 2.22 8.33
CA ASP A 71 -3.13 0.83 8.73
C ASP A 71 -3.18 -0.12 7.51
N GLY A 72 -2.46 0.23 6.46
CA GLY A 72 -2.30 -0.62 5.28
C GLY A 72 -3.54 -0.65 4.38
N GLY A 73 -4.43 0.34 4.49
CA GLY A 73 -5.63 0.47 3.68
C GLY A 73 -6.90 -0.07 4.34
N SER A 74 -6.84 -0.43 5.62
CA SER A 74 -8.01 -0.93 6.37
C SER A 74 -8.98 0.21 6.72
N THR A 75 -8.46 1.35 7.13
CA THR A 75 -9.22 2.60 7.32
C THR A 75 -8.60 3.73 6.53
N TRP A 76 -9.46 4.64 6.07
CA TRP A 76 -9.08 5.80 5.27
C TRP A 76 -9.65 7.07 5.89
N ARG A 77 -8.88 8.16 5.83
CA ARG A 77 -9.29 9.50 6.24
C ARG A 77 -9.03 10.46 5.10
N GLU A 78 -9.92 11.43 4.94
CA GLU A 78 -9.73 12.49 3.94
C GLU A 78 -8.57 13.40 4.34
N ALA A 79 -7.60 13.57 3.43
CA ALA A 79 -6.43 14.42 3.60
C ALA A 79 -6.58 15.76 2.85
N ALA A 80 -7.28 15.73 1.71
CA ALA A 80 -7.67 16.90 0.95
C ALA A 80 -9.01 16.66 0.24
N ASP A 81 -9.79 17.73 0.09
CA ASP A 81 -11.10 17.75 -0.57
C ASP A 81 -11.01 17.85 -2.10
N VAL A 82 -9.79 17.82 -2.64
CA VAL A 82 -9.44 17.83 -4.06
C VAL A 82 -8.46 16.71 -4.37
N ALA A 83 -8.33 16.34 -5.65
CA ALA A 83 -7.25 15.47 -6.11
C ALA A 83 -5.92 16.23 -6.05
N THR A 84 -4.89 15.55 -5.56
CA THR A 84 -3.54 16.12 -5.38
C THR A 84 -2.49 15.15 -5.89
N VAL A 85 -1.32 15.68 -6.24
CA VAL A 85 -0.07 14.91 -6.22
C VAL A 85 0.50 14.92 -4.81
N PHE A 86 1.14 13.82 -4.43
CA PHE A 86 1.64 13.64 -3.08
C PHE A 86 2.82 12.68 -3.01
N ASP A 87 3.64 12.85 -1.97
CA ASP A 87 4.72 11.92 -1.65
C ASP A 87 4.98 11.93 -0.13
N LEU A 88 5.68 10.88 0.33
CA LEU A 88 6.07 10.64 1.70
C LEU A 88 7.58 10.87 1.88
N ALA A 89 7.95 11.45 3.02
CA ALA A 89 9.33 11.73 3.39
C ALA A 89 9.57 11.39 4.86
N ASP A 90 10.84 11.33 5.25
CA ASP A 90 11.28 11.00 6.62
C ASP A 90 10.56 9.76 7.20
N GLN A 91 10.50 8.70 6.40
CA GLN A 91 9.93 7.39 6.70
C GLN A 91 8.42 7.45 6.98
N GLY A 92 7.74 8.34 6.26
CA GLY A 92 6.30 8.56 6.42
C GLY A 92 5.94 9.51 7.53
N THR A 93 6.93 10.12 8.22
CA THR A 93 6.72 11.21 9.18
C THR A 93 6.14 12.44 8.50
N VAL A 94 6.64 12.75 7.31
CA VAL A 94 6.22 13.89 6.51
C VAL A 94 5.42 13.41 5.31
N ALA A 95 4.28 14.04 5.06
CA ALA A 95 3.51 13.89 3.83
C ALA A 95 3.25 15.28 3.24
N VAL A 96 3.36 15.41 1.92
CA VAL A 96 3.06 16.66 1.21
C VAL A 96 2.04 16.38 0.12
N LEU A 97 1.05 17.28 0.00
CA LEU A 97 -0.01 17.23 -1.00
C LEU A 97 -0.07 18.58 -1.71
N ALA A 98 -0.18 18.56 -3.03
CA ALA A 98 -0.36 19.76 -3.83
C ALA A 98 -1.40 19.52 -4.92
N ASP A 99 -2.31 20.49 -5.09
CA ASP A 99 -3.33 20.45 -6.13
C ASP A 99 -2.65 20.43 -7.51
N ASN A 100 -2.98 19.41 -8.31
CA ASN A 100 -2.49 19.21 -9.67
C ASN A 100 -3.62 19.30 -10.71
N VAL A 101 -4.81 19.73 -10.29
CA VAL A 101 -5.99 19.95 -11.11
C VAL A 101 -6.15 21.44 -11.43
N VAL A 102 -5.90 22.30 -10.44
CA VAL A 102 -5.96 23.76 -10.56
C VAL A 102 -4.63 24.37 -10.15
N ALA A 103 -4.20 25.41 -10.87
CA ALA A 103 -2.98 26.14 -10.52
C ALA A 103 -3.09 26.73 -9.10
N THR A 104 -2.09 26.46 -8.27
CA THR A 104 -2.12 26.80 -6.84
C THR A 104 -0.81 27.45 -6.39
N SER A 105 -0.88 28.19 -5.29
CA SER A 105 0.29 28.71 -4.57
C SER A 105 0.42 28.09 -3.17
N GLU A 106 -0.48 27.16 -2.84
CA GLU A 106 -0.58 26.49 -1.55
C GLU A 106 -0.38 24.99 -1.68
N LEU A 107 0.26 24.41 -0.67
CA LEU A 107 0.38 22.98 -0.46
C LEU A 107 -0.23 22.63 0.91
N ARG A 108 -0.59 21.36 1.10
CA ARG A 108 -0.87 20.81 2.43
C ARG A 108 0.27 19.90 2.85
N TYR A 109 0.54 19.85 4.13
CA TYR A 109 1.56 18.96 4.68
C TYR A 109 1.14 18.37 6.03
N SER A 110 1.69 17.21 6.35
CA SER A 110 1.61 16.56 7.66
C SER A 110 3.01 16.33 8.19
N ILE A 111 3.19 16.46 9.50
CA ILE A 111 4.40 16.06 10.25
C ILE A 111 4.11 14.98 11.31
N ASP A 112 2.86 14.50 11.38
CA ASP A 112 2.37 13.48 12.32
C ASP A 112 2.00 12.18 11.59
N GLY A 113 2.60 11.96 10.41
CA GLY A 113 2.40 10.77 9.60
C GLY A 113 1.00 10.60 9.04
N GLY A 114 0.37 11.72 8.68
CA GLY A 114 -0.95 11.77 8.04
C GLY A 114 -2.13 11.77 9.01
N VAL A 115 -1.91 12.08 10.28
CA VAL A 115 -3.02 12.24 11.24
C VAL A 115 -3.74 13.58 11.04
N SER A 116 -2.99 14.64 10.78
CA SER A 116 -3.53 15.97 10.47
C SER A 116 -2.74 16.66 9.36
N PHE A 117 -3.40 17.59 8.66
CA PHE A 117 -2.82 18.33 7.54
C PHE A 117 -2.97 19.83 7.72
N SER A 118 -1.86 20.55 7.60
CA SER A 118 -1.78 22.01 7.63
C SER A 118 -1.56 22.58 6.23
N ALA A 119 -2.15 23.74 5.93
CA ALA A 119 -1.91 24.45 4.68
C ALA A 119 -0.66 25.36 4.80
N CYS A 120 0.04 25.55 3.68
CA CYS A 120 1.22 26.40 3.57
C CYS A 120 1.28 27.03 2.18
N ARG A 121 1.55 28.34 2.12
CA ARG A 121 1.84 29.03 0.86
C ARG A 121 3.31 28.86 0.47
N PHE A 122 3.57 28.18 -0.65
CA PHE A 122 4.93 27.89 -1.11
C PHE A 122 5.43 28.87 -2.20
N SER A 123 4.53 29.63 -2.81
CA SER A 123 4.81 30.51 -3.94
C SER A 123 4.05 31.83 -3.85
N ASP A 124 4.61 32.90 -4.43
CA ASP A 124 3.90 34.15 -4.64
C ASP A 124 2.98 34.04 -5.87
N ASP A 125 3.44 33.32 -6.91
CA ASP A 125 2.72 33.05 -8.15
C ASP A 125 1.86 31.77 -8.07
N LEU A 126 0.81 31.68 -8.89
CA LEU A 126 0.08 30.43 -9.12
C LEU A 126 0.93 29.48 -9.99
N VAL A 127 1.03 28.23 -9.54
CA VAL A 127 1.83 27.19 -10.17
C VAL A 127 0.92 26.04 -10.58
N GLU A 128 1.00 25.65 -11.85
CA GLU A 128 0.51 24.37 -12.35
C GLU A 128 1.47 23.28 -11.87
N VAL A 129 1.14 22.67 -10.72
CA VAL A 129 1.98 21.64 -10.10
C VAL A 129 1.94 20.37 -10.93
N LYS A 130 3.13 19.81 -11.20
CA LYS A 130 3.25 18.55 -11.95
C LYS A 130 3.46 17.36 -11.04
N ASP A 131 4.31 17.51 -10.03
CA ASP A 131 4.62 16.42 -9.09
C ASP A 131 5.24 16.95 -7.80
N VAL A 132 5.21 16.11 -6.77
CA VAL A 132 5.96 16.24 -5.52
C VAL A 132 6.78 14.98 -5.33
N VAL A 133 8.07 15.14 -5.05
CA VAL A 133 9.03 14.03 -5.15
C VAL A 133 9.96 14.00 -3.93
N SER A 134 9.97 12.89 -3.22
CA SER A 134 10.87 12.58 -2.11
C SER A 134 12.16 11.89 -2.58
N ASP A 135 13.15 11.70 -1.70
CA ASP A 135 14.27 10.80 -2.01
C ASP A 135 13.76 9.35 -2.18
N PRO A 136 14.41 8.50 -3.01
CA PRO A 136 13.88 7.16 -3.33
C PRO A 136 13.62 6.26 -2.12
N ASN A 137 14.35 6.46 -1.02
CA ASN A 137 14.17 5.69 0.21
C ASN A 137 13.27 6.38 1.23
N ALA A 138 12.73 7.57 0.89
CA ALA A 138 11.95 8.45 1.77
C ALA A 138 12.63 8.68 3.12
N THR A 139 13.95 8.80 3.17
CA THR A 139 14.72 8.94 4.43
C THR A 139 15.08 10.39 4.76
N SER A 140 14.98 11.29 3.79
CA SER A 140 15.21 12.71 3.95
C SER A 140 13.91 13.40 4.34
N PRO A 141 13.91 14.41 5.23
CA PRO A 141 12.76 15.27 5.47
C PRO A 141 12.60 16.35 4.38
N THR A 142 13.18 16.13 3.20
CA THR A 142 13.21 17.11 2.11
C THR A 142 12.52 16.54 0.89
N LEU A 143 11.60 17.32 0.32
CA LEU A 143 10.92 16.99 -0.93
C LEU A 143 11.19 18.07 -1.99
N ILE A 144 10.95 17.73 -3.24
CA ILE A 144 11.00 18.65 -4.37
C ILE A 144 9.60 18.73 -4.96
N LEU A 145 9.00 19.92 -4.94
CA LEU A 145 7.78 20.23 -5.68
C LEU A 145 8.19 20.90 -7.00
N HIS A 146 7.65 20.46 -8.13
CA HIS A 146 7.94 21.12 -9.40
C HIS A 146 6.71 21.31 -10.28
N GLY A 147 6.75 22.33 -11.12
CA GLY A 147 5.62 22.73 -11.94
C GLY A 147 5.98 23.81 -12.96
N GLN A 148 4.97 24.51 -13.43
CA GLN A 148 5.11 25.68 -14.28
C GLN A 148 4.30 26.84 -13.72
N VAL A 149 4.84 28.06 -13.79
CA VAL A 149 4.09 29.25 -13.40
C VAL A 149 2.95 29.46 -14.40
N ALA A 150 1.72 29.55 -13.91
CA ALA A 150 0.53 29.73 -14.72
C ALA A 150 0.64 30.99 -15.59
N GLY A 151 0.18 30.91 -16.84
CA GLY A 151 0.24 32.01 -17.82
C GLY A 151 1.61 32.20 -18.49
N SER A 152 2.74 32.07 -17.76
CA SER A 152 4.08 32.21 -18.37
C SER A 152 4.66 30.91 -18.92
N GLY A 153 4.21 29.75 -18.40
CA GLY A 153 4.77 28.43 -18.73
C GLY A 153 6.21 28.21 -18.22
N SER A 154 6.75 29.14 -17.42
CA SER A 154 8.11 29.05 -16.89
C SER A 154 8.22 27.91 -15.88
N GLY A 155 9.09 26.95 -16.14
CA GLY A 155 9.33 25.83 -15.23
C GLY A 155 9.94 26.28 -13.90
N MET A 156 9.41 25.76 -12.79
CA MET A 156 9.79 26.11 -11.44
C MET A 156 9.97 24.86 -10.57
N GLY A 157 10.92 24.90 -9.62
CA GLY A 157 11.12 23.87 -8.62
C GLY A 157 11.34 24.47 -7.23
N TYR A 158 10.74 23.85 -6.23
CA TYR A 158 10.82 24.23 -4.81
C TYR A 158 11.39 23.06 -4.03
N SER A 159 12.52 23.27 -3.35
CA SER A 159 13.01 22.34 -2.33
C SER A 159 12.29 22.67 -1.02
N LEU A 160 11.50 21.73 -0.53
CA LEU A 160 10.73 21.82 0.71
C LEU A 160 11.51 21.10 1.82
N ASP A 161 12.12 21.83 2.75
CA ASP A 161 12.86 21.24 3.87
C ASP A 161 12.08 21.33 5.18
N PHE A 162 11.67 20.15 5.69
CA PHE A 162 10.90 20.00 6.92
C PHE A 162 11.77 19.82 8.17
N ALA A 163 13.10 19.72 8.03
CA ALA A 163 14.00 19.48 9.17
C ALA A 163 13.81 20.52 10.29
N GLY A 164 13.55 21.78 9.93
CA GLY A 164 13.34 22.89 10.87
C GLY A 164 12.03 22.83 11.66
N LEU A 165 11.09 21.95 11.29
CA LEU A 165 9.83 21.78 12.04
C LEU A 165 9.95 20.80 13.21
N PHE A 166 11.03 20.03 13.27
CA PHE A 166 11.24 19.04 14.31
C PHE A 166 12.28 19.54 15.33
N PRO A 167 11.97 19.52 16.65
CA PRO A 167 12.89 20.02 17.66
C PRO A 167 14.09 19.09 17.90
N ARG A 168 13.99 17.82 17.50
CA ARG A 168 15.00 16.78 17.74
C ARG A 168 14.87 15.59 16.80
N THR A 169 15.88 14.72 16.82
CA THR A 169 15.81 13.37 16.24
C THR A 169 15.07 12.41 17.18
N CYS A 170 14.36 11.43 16.62
CA CYS A 170 13.68 10.41 17.39
C CYS A 170 14.67 9.48 18.10
N SER A 171 14.32 9.01 19.30
CA SER A 171 15.15 8.15 20.14
C SER A 171 14.47 6.83 20.50
N ASP A 172 15.29 5.90 20.98
CA ASP A 172 14.88 4.63 21.59
C ASP A 172 14.03 3.70 20.70
N PRO A 173 14.42 3.47 19.42
CA PRO A 173 13.69 2.54 18.54
C PRO A 173 13.71 1.09 19.05
N ASP A 174 14.74 0.69 19.81
CA ASP A 174 14.85 -0.65 20.40
C ASP A 174 13.88 -0.87 21.58
N LEU A 175 13.28 0.21 22.08
CA LEU A 175 12.28 0.22 23.15
C LEU A 175 10.88 0.57 22.62
N ALA A 176 10.62 0.32 21.34
CA ALA A 176 9.34 0.64 20.71
C ALA A 176 8.16 0.02 21.48
N GLY A 177 7.13 0.83 21.75
CA GLY A 177 5.99 0.47 22.59
C GLY A 177 6.11 0.91 24.06
N ASP A 178 7.31 1.23 24.54
CA ASP A 178 7.49 1.83 25.86
C ASP A 178 7.10 3.31 25.87
N SER A 179 6.61 3.81 27.00
CA SER A 179 6.15 5.21 27.12
C SER A 179 7.25 6.25 26.87
N GLY A 180 8.52 5.87 27.04
CA GLY A 180 9.69 6.72 26.79
C GLY A 180 10.20 6.69 25.36
N SER A 181 9.73 5.76 24.52
CA SER A 181 10.14 5.63 23.13
C SER A 181 9.28 6.50 22.21
N ASP A 182 9.92 7.04 21.17
CA ASP A 182 9.24 7.71 20.07
C ASP A 182 8.62 6.75 19.05
N PHE A 183 8.83 5.45 19.24
CA PHE A 183 8.43 4.42 18.30
C PHE A 183 7.33 3.53 18.88
N GLU A 184 6.42 3.10 18.01
CA GLU A 184 5.40 2.10 18.28
C GLU A 184 5.72 0.82 17.51
N VAL A 185 5.25 -0.29 18.07
CA VAL A 185 5.13 -1.55 17.33
C VAL A 185 3.77 -1.58 16.67
N TRP A 186 3.75 -1.62 15.34
CA TRP A 186 2.53 -1.74 14.55
C TRP A 186 2.51 -3.07 13.81
N ARG A 187 1.39 -3.79 13.94
CA ARG A 187 1.12 -5.04 13.21
C ARG A 187 -0.02 -4.78 12.21
N PRO A 188 0.16 -5.11 10.91
CA PRO A 188 -0.97 -5.16 9.98
C PRO A 188 -1.98 -6.19 10.48
N SER A 189 -3.26 -5.83 10.48
CA SER A 189 -4.36 -6.75 10.77
C SER A 189 -5.37 -6.64 9.64
N ALA A 190 -5.73 -7.75 8.98
CA ALA A 190 -6.78 -7.70 8.00
C ALA A 190 -8.16 -7.50 8.64
N GLY A 191 -8.62 -6.26 8.59
CA GLY A 191 -10.02 -5.89 8.71
C GLY A 191 -10.61 -5.87 10.13
N PRO A 192 -11.92 -5.59 10.24
CA PRO A 192 -12.62 -5.54 11.51
C PRO A 192 -12.54 -6.89 12.24
N PRO A 193 -12.39 -6.90 13.58
CA PRO A 193 -12.39 -8.14 14.35
C PRO A 193 -13.67 -8.95 14.07
N GLY A 194 -13.50 -10.22 13.66
CA GLY A 194 -14.58 -11.20 13.53
C GLY A 194 -14.90 -11.73 12.13
N LEU A 195 -14.29 -11.22 11.05
CA LEU A 195 -14.53 -11.72 9.68
C LEU A 195 -13.76 -13.02 9.36
N VAL A 196 -12.52 -13.16 9.84
CA VAL A 196 -11.73 -14.41 9.76
C VAL A 196 -10.86 -14.54 11.02
N PRO A 197 -10.98 -15.61 11.82
CA PRO A 197 -10.23 -15.76 13.07
C PRO A 197 -8.70 -15.72 12.90
N ALA A 198 -8.14 -16.32 11.84
CA ALA A 198 -6.71 -16.27 11.55
C ALA A 198 -6.20 -14.85 11.21
N LEU A 199 -7.03 -14.05 10.52
CA LEU A 199 -6.75 -12.64 10.23
C LEU A 199 -6.86 -11.76 11.49
N SER A 200 -7.73 -12.14 12.44
CA SER A 200 -7.89 -11.42 13.70
C SER A 200 -6.69 -11.52 14.64
N GLU A 201 -5.79 -12.47 14.40
CA GLU A 201 -4.51 -12.61 15.12
C GLU A 201 -3.30 -12.02 14.35
N GLY A 202 -3.52 -11.45 13.15
CA GLY A 202 -2.49 -10.84 12.32
C GLY A 202 -1.61 -11.85 11.55
N CYS A 203 -2.12 -13.05 11.29
CA CYS A 203 -1.47 -14.04 10.41
C CYS A 203 -1.88 -13.81 8.96
N GLU A 204 -1.04 -13.11 8.21
CA GLU A 204 -1.21 -12.86 6.77
C GLU A 204 -0.23 -13.75 6.00
N LEU A 205 -0.72 -14.59 5.09
CA LEU A 205 0.10 -15.56 4.32
C LEU A 205 0.99 -16.41 5.23
N GLY A 206 0.39 -16.95 6.30
CA GLY A 206 1.08 -17.77 7.27
C GLY A 206 2.13 -17.05 8.11
N ARG A 207 2.12 -15.71 8.17
CA ARG A 207 3.15 -14.91 8.84
C ARG A 207 2.54 -13.75 9.61
N GLN A 208 3.04 -13.51 10.82
CA GLN A 208 2.82 -12.24 11.50
C GLN A 208 4.08 -11.39 11.40
N VAL A 209 3.91 -10.11 11.07
CA VAL A 209 5.01 -9.16 10.94
C VAL A 209 4.70 -7.90 11.74
N ASP A 210 5.59 -7.60 12.68
CA ASP A 210 5.57 -6.39 13.49
C ASP A 210 6.55 -5.38 12.89
N TYR A 211 6.14 -4.14 12.76
CA TYR A 211 6.94 -3.03 12.26
C TYR A 211 7.19 -2.03 13.37
N VAL A 212 8.44 -1.64 13.55
CA VAL A 212 8.81 -0.49 14.38
C VAL A 212 8.71 0.77 13.54
N ARG A 213 7.81 1.68 13.93
CA ARG A 213 7.61 2.96 13.24
C ARG A 213 7.41 4.10 14.23
N ARG A 214 7.65 5.33 13.80
CA ARG A 214 7.46 6.52 14.65
C ARG A 214 6.00 6.64 15.07
N ARG A 215 5.78 6.96 16.34
CA ARG A 215 4.47 7.33 16.86
C ARG A 215 3.99 8.65 16.25
N PRO A 216 2.70 8.77 15.90
CA PRO A 216 2.17 10.02 15.34
C PRO A 216 2.30 11.22 16.28
N ASP A 217 2.26 11.00 17.61
CA ASP A 217 2.36 12.06 18.62
C ASP A 217 3.80 12.39 19.05
N ALA A 218 4.81 11.65 18.57
CA ALA A 218 6.21 11.93 18.86
C ALA A 218 6.74 13.11 18.02
N ASN A 219 6.96 14.29 18.61
CA ASN A 219 7.45 15.47 17.86
C ASN A 219 8.97 15.39 17.59
N CYS A 220 9.37 14.57 16.62
CA CYS A 220 10.76 14.34 16.24
C CYS A 220 10.87 13.88 14.78
N ALA A 221 12.04 14.10 14.16
CA ALA A 221 12.38 13.55 12.85
C ALA A 221 13.07 12.19 13.00
N VAL A 222 12.75 11.22 12.16
CA VAL A 222 13.33 9.87 12.21
C VAL A 222 14.75 9.88 11.65
N GLY A 223 14.96 10.55 10.52
CA GLY A 223 16.24 10.68 9.85
C GLY A 223 16.71 9.42 9.12
N ARG A 224 17.89 9.52 8.49
CA ARG A 224 18.42 8.50 7.56
C ARG A 224 19.05 7.28 8.22
N ALA A 225 19.44 7.38 9.49
CA ALA A 225 20.18 6.34 10.19
C ALA A 225 19.30 5.15 10.60
N PHE A 226 18.01 5.39 10.84
CA PHE A 226 17.08 4.34 11.19
C PHE A 226 16.67 3.56 9.95
N ALA A 227 16.90 2.24 9.97
CA ALA A 227 16.62 1.37 8.83
C ALA A 227 15.33 0.56 9.03
N GLY A 228 14.41 0.97 9.90
CA GLY A 228 13.26 0.15 10.27
C GLY A 228 13.67 -1.15 10.99
N ALA A 229 12.84 -1.61 11.91
CA ALA A 229 12.98 -2.96 12.46
C ALA A 229 11.68 -3.72 12.22
N THR A 230 11.82 -4.98 11.81
CA THR A 230 10.69 -5.89 11.69
C THR A 230 10.94 -7.17 12.47
N VAL A 231 9.95 -7.60 13.23
CA VAL A 231 9.95 -8.90 13.90
C VAL A 231 8.90 -9.75 13.21
N ALA A 232 9.30 -10.92 12.74
CA ALA A 232 8.39 -11.80 12.02
C ALA A 232 8.36 -13.20 12.64
N ARG A 233 7.16 -13.78 12.70
CA ARG A 233 6.92 -15.14 13.19
C ARG A 233 6.00 -15.88 12.24
N ASP A 234 6.33 -17.14 11.95
CA ASP A 234 5.49 -18.01 11.13
C ASP A 234 4.33 -18.55 11.98
N CYS A 235 3.14 -18.62 11.38
CA CYS A 235 1.93 -19.13 12.00
C CYS A 235 1.72 -20.63 11.71
N PRO A 236 0.93 -21.34 12.53
CA PRO A 236 0.42 -22.66 12.16
C PRO A 236 -0.41 -22.60 10.88
N CYS A 237 -0.28 -23.61 10.01
CA CYS A 237 -1.10 -23.68 8.80
C CYS A 237 -2.58 -23.95 9.13
N SER A 238 -3.45 -23.30 8.37
CA SER A 238 -4.90 -23.40 8.42
C SER A 238 -5.48 -23.56 7.01
N LEU A 239 -6.78 -23.83 6.87
CA LEU A 239 -7.41 -23.98 5.55
C LEU A 239 -7.36 -22.69 4.70
N SER A 240 -7.22 -21.51 5.31
CA SER A 240 -7.11 -20.23 4.59
C SER A 240 -5.74 -20.01 3.94
N ASP A 241 -4.74 -20.82 4.27
CA ASP A 241 -3.38 -20.77 3.69
C ASP A 241 -3.26 -21.63 2.40
N TYR A 242 -4.39 -22.18 1.93
CA TYR A 242 -4.50 -23.01 0.75
C TYR A 242 -5.55 -22.47 -0.21
N GLU A 243 -5.30 -22.63 -1.51
CA GLU A 243 -6.25 -22.38 -2.58
C GLU A 243 -6.59 -23.67 -3.33
N CYS A 244 -7.69 -23.66 -4.09
CA CYS A 244 -8.01 -24.79 -4.95
C CYS A 244 -6.93 -24.97 -6.02
N ASP A 245 -6.48 -26.21 -6.18
CA ASP A 245 -5.48 -26.53 -7.19
C ASP A 245 -6.08 -26.48 -8.60
N PHE A 246 -5.23 -26.57 -9.61
CA PHE A 246 -5.65 -26.65 -11.01
C PHE A 246 -6.75 -27.70 -11.19
N CYS A 247 -7.82 -27.32 -11.91
CA CYS A 247 -9.02 -28.12 -12.13
C CYS A 247 -9.94 -28.32 -10.92
N PHE A 248 -9.78 -27.56 -9.84
CA PHE A 248 -10.69 -27.56 -8.71
C PHE A 248 -11.27 -26.17 -8.45
N GLU A 249 -12.55 -26.10 -8.10
CA GLU A 249 -13.25 -24.88 -7.72
C GLU A 249 -13.91 -25.04 -6.35
N ARG A 250 -14.04 -23.92 -5.63
CA ARG A 250 -14.65 -23.91 -4.29
C ARG A 250 -16.16 -24.09 -4.39
N HIS A 251 -16.69 -25.08 -3.68
CA HIS A 251 -18.12 -25.32 -3.62
C HIS A 251 -18.75 -24.52 -2.48
N ASP A 252 -19.38 -23.39 -2.81
CA ASP A 252 -20.14 -22.58 -1.86
C ASP A 252 -21.65 -22.85 -2.01
N GLU A 253 -22.32 -23.24 -0.92
CA GLU A 253 -23.78 -23.18 -0.84
C GLU A 253 -24.20 -21.81 -0.29
N HIS A 254 -24.89 -20.98 -1.10
CA HIS A 254 -26.17 -20.27 -0.79
C HIS A 254 -26.43 -19.07 -1.75
N PRO A 255 -27.68 -18.65 -2.02
CA PRO A 255 -28.89 -19.41 -2.38
C PRO A 255 -29.69 -18.62 -3.45
N ALA A 256 -29.35 -18.68 -4.73
CA ALA A 256 -30.23 -18.17 -5.78
C ALA A 256 -30.01 -18.95 -7.08
N ASP A 257 -30.93 -19.87 -7.35
CA ASP A 257 -31.20 -20.45 -8.65
C ASP A 257 -30.00 -21.06 -9.41
N ARG A 258 -29.82 -22.38 -9.26
CA ARG A 258 -30.33 -23.35 -10.26
C ARG A 258 -29.95 -24.80 -9.91
N PRO A 259 -30.84 -25.77 -10.18
CA PRO A 259 -30.50 -27.18 -10.09
C PRO A 259 -29.65 -27.54 -11.31
N ALA A 260 -28.39 -27.87 -11.11
CA ALA A 260 -27.55 -28.41 -12.19
C ALA A 260 -26.77 -29.62 -11.68
N LEU A 261 -27.34 -30.78 -11.99
CA LEU A 261 -26.68 -32.07 -12.18
C LEU A 261 -25.93 -32.63 -10.96
N ALA A 262 -26.67 -33.44 -10.19
CA ALA A 262 -26.11 -34.62 -9.56
C ALA A 262 -25.38 -35.45 -10.64
N ASN A 263 -24.06 -35.32 -10.74
CA ASN A 263 -23.28 -36.20 -11.58
C ASN A 263 -22.64 -37.30 -10.74
N ARG A 264 -22.82 -38.52 -11.24
CA ARG A 264 -22.59 -39.79 -10.57
C ARG A 264 -21.15 -39.88 -10.10
N THR A 265 -20.98 -40.08 -8.81
CA THR A 265 -19.76 -40.65 -8.23
C THR A 265 -19.42 -41.95 -8.99
N ALA A 266 -18.24 -42.00 -9.60
CA ALA A 266 -17.60 -43.27 -9.90
C ALA A 266 -17.43 -44.05 -8.58
N PRO A 267 -17.71 -45.37 -8.54
CA PRO A 267 -17.60 -46.13 -7.30
C PRO A 267 -16.13 -46.19 -6.90
N GLY A 268 -15.77 -45.57 -5.76
CA GLY A 268 -14.46 -45.73 -5.13
C GLY A 268 -13.66 -44.45 -4.82
N PHE A 269 -14.12 -43.26 -5.19
CA PHE A 269 -13.43 -42.02 -4.84
C PHE A 269 -14.23 -41.20 -3.82
N GLN A 270 -13.99 -41.45 -2.53
CA GLN A 270 -14.40 -40.52 -1.47
C GLN A 270 -13.42 -39.35 -1.46
N VAL A 271 -13.84 -38.20 -1.97
CA VAL A 271 -13.11 -36.93 -1.77
C VAL A 271 -13.15 -36.65 -0.27
N ALA A 272 -11.99 -36.55 0.37
CA ALA A 272 -11.90 -36.03 1.72
C ALA A 272 -12.39 -34.57 1.71
N GLY A 273 -13.58 -34.33 2.26
CA GLY A 273 -14.17 -33.00 2.39
C GLY A 273 -15.45 -32.82 1.57
N SER A 274 -16.56 -33.36 2.08
CA SER A 274 -17.92 -33.16 1.53
C SER A 274 -18.64 -32.03 2.29
N GLY A 275 -17.93 -30.96 2.62
CA GLY A 275 -18.43 -29.85 3.43
C GLY A 275 -18.41 -28.53 2.65
N PRO A 276 -19.27 -27.56 2.97
CA PRO A 276 -19.26 -26.25 2.33
C PRO A 276 -17.86 -25.61 2.37
N GLY A 277 -17.43 -25.03 1.25
CA GLY A 277 -16.11 -24.44 1.07
C GLY A 277 -15.01 -25.41 0.62
N SER A 278 -15.33 -26.68 0.28
CA SER A 278 -14.37 -27.63 -0.26
C SER A 278 -14.07 -27.43 -1.75
N CYS A 279 -12.86 -27.79 -2.17
CA CYS A 279 -12.45 -27.78 -3.57
C CYS A 279 -12.94 -29.03 -4.32
N HIS A 280 -13.76 -28.85 -5.36
CA HIS A 280 -14.36 -29.90 -6.18
C HIS A 280 -13.74 -29.89 -7.57
N ARG A 281 -13.45 -31.09 -8.12
CA ARG A 281 -12.89 -31.21 -9.48
C ARG A 281 -13.92 -30.76 -10.52
N THR A 282 -13.61 -29.75 -11.33
CA THR A 282 -14.50 -29.23 -12.37
C THR A 282 -14.07 -29.59 -13.79
N CYS A 283 -12.81 -29.96 -14.02
CA CYS A 283 -12.37 -30.38 -15.34
C CYS A 283 -13.01 -31.73 -15.76
N GLY A 284 -13.39 -31.82 -17.03
CA GLY A 284 -13.83 -33.06 -17.69
C GLY A 284 -12.67 -34.01 -18.02
N GLN A 285 -12.93 -35.01 -18.87
CA GLN A 285 -11.91 -35.97 -19.35
C GLN A 285 -10.91 -35.35 -20.37
N GLU A 286 -11.08 -34.08 -20.75
CA GLU A 286 -10.26 -33.40 -21.77
C GLU A 286 -8.92 -32.87 -21.24
N HIS A 287 -8.75 -32.77 -19.93
CA HIS A 287 -7.44 -32.57 -19.32
C HIS A 287 -6.91 -33.93 -18.84
N PRO A 288 -5.82 -34.45 -19.43
CA PRO A 288 -5.26 -35.74 -19.03
C PRO A 288 -4.90 -35.68 -17.55
N ASP A 289 -5.16 -36.78 -16.83
CA ASP A 289 -4.91 -36.86 -15.38
C ASP A 289 -3.42 -36.65 -15.03
N GLY A 290 -2.51 -36.69 -16.00
CA GLY A 290 -1.08 -36.45 -15.83
C GLY A 290 -0.44 -35.59 -16.94
N PRO A 291 0.83 -35.19 -16.74
CA PRO A 291 1.57 -34.36 -17.69
C PRO A 291 1.70 -35.04 -19.07
N PRO A 292 1.74 -34.28 -20.19
CA PRO A 292 1.94 -34.84 -21.53
C PRO A 292 3.21 -35.71 -21.65
N GLU A 293 4.22 -35.39 -20.85
CA GLU A 293 5.50 -36.10 -20.76
C GLU A 293 5.38 -37.55 -20.23
N CYS A 294 4.25 -37.89 -19.59
CA CYS A 294 4.00 -39.23 -19.03
C CYS A 294 3.24 -40.17 -20.01
N GLU A 295 2.85 -39.71 -21.20
CA GLU A 295 2.05 -40.49 -22.16
C GLU A 295 2.78 -41.71 -22.76
N GLY A 296 4.10 -41.82 -22.58
CA GLY A 296 4.96 -42.90 -23.08
C GLY A 296 5.23 -44.06 -22.11
N GLY A 297 4.56 -44.12 -20.95
CA GLY A 297 4.64 -45.26 -20.03
C GLY A 297 5.89 -45.33 -19.14
N GLY A 298 6.69 -44.26 -19.09
CA GLY A 298 7.89 -44.15 -18.24
C GLY A 298 7.84 -42.92 -17.36
N GLY A 299 7.20 -42.99 -16.19
CA GLY A 299 7.20 -41.91 -15.22
C GLY A 299 6.14 -42.06 -14.13
N THR A 300 6.34 -41.38 -13.00
CA THR A 300 5.35 -41.20 -11.94
C THR A 300 5.17 -39.71 -11.72
N TYR A 301 3.92 -39.24 -11.60
CA TYR A 301 3.62 -37.85 -11.27
C TYR A 301 2.77 -37.77 -10.00
N LEU A 302 2.81 -36.62 -9.34
CA LEU A 302 1.96 -36.36 -8.16
C LEU A 302 0.61 -35.85 -8.64
N ARG A 303 -0.45 -36.59 -8.31
CA ARG A 303 -1.82 -36.14 -8.55
C ARG A 303 -2.28 -35.25 -7.40
N SER A 304 -2.84 -34.09 -7.73
CA SER A 304 -3.40 -33.19 -6.73
C SER A 304 -4.57 -33.82 -5.97
N ARG A 305 -4.70 -33.44 -4.69
CA ARG A 305 -5.86 -33.75 -3.86
C ARG A 305 -6.92 -32.63 -3.88
N GLY A 306 -6.71 -31.60 -4.69
CA GLY A 306 -7.63 -30.48 -4.90
C GLY A 306 -7.26 -29.18 -4.21
N TYR A 307 -6.21 -29.18 -3.38
CA TYR A 307 -5.71 -27.99 -2.70
C TYR A 307 -4.21 -27.86 -2.95
N ARG A 308 -3.74 -26.62 -3.05
CA ARG A 308 -2.32 -26.28 -3.02
C ARG A 308 -2.09 -25.10 -2.09
N LYS A 309 -0.89 -25.01 -1.51
CA LYS A 309 -0.54 -23.90 -0.62
C LYS A 309 -0.50 -22.60 -1.43
N ILE A 310 -0.97 -21.50 -0.85
CA ILE A 310 -0.89 -20.18 -1.50
C ILE A 310 0.59 -19.83 -1.72
N ASP A 311 0.91 -19.33 -2.92
CA ASP A 311 2.28 -18.92 -3.25
C ASP A 311 2.76 -17.79 -2.33
N GLY A 312 3.95 -17.96 -1.76
CA GLY A 312 4.53 -17.01 -0.80
C GLY A 312 4.08 -17.21 0.65
N ASP A 313 3.16 -18.13 0.91
CA ASP A 313 2.71 -18.45 2.26
C ASP A 313 3.80 -19.19 3.07
N THR A 314 4.09 -18.69 4.27
CA THR A 314 5.16 -19.20 5.14
C THR A 314 4.66 -19.96 6.37
N CYS A 315 3.37 -20.33 6.43
CA CYS A 315 2.82 -21.10 7.54
C CYS A 315 3.58 -22.43 7.74
N ARG A 316 3.60 -22.94 8.97
CA ARG A 316 4.21 -24.22 9.34
C ARG A 316 3.16 -25.15 9.94
N GLY A 317 3.03 -26.36 9.40
CA GLY A 317 2.08 -27.36 9.89
C GLY A 317 1.76 -28.40 8.85
#